data_AF-A0A436WSE8-F1
#
_entry.id   AF-A0A436WSE8-F1
#
_cell.length_a   1.000
_cell.length_b   1.000
_cell.length_c   1.000
_cell.angle_alpha   90.00
_cell.angle_beta   90.00
_cell.angle_gamma   90.00
#
_symmetry.space_group_name_H-M   'P 1'
#
loop_
_entity.id
_entity.type
_entity.pdbx_description
1 polymer ?
#
loop_
_entity_poly.entity_id
_entity_poly.type
_entity_poly.pdbx_seq_one_letter_code
_entity_poly.pdbx_strand_id
1 'polypeptide(L)'
;MGEQRHRMGSGLAGSLQSSPTVGGGTLMLVAGYACRYGVCTNDNFVVAAGAFTRLIERGFSPRMLFAHDGEDVGKWIKITQDEHGLFVVGEVVDSQVMVEVDAGRCRGLSLGRFVGVRKPIEGGVSLCVAISALPEISIVHRPGNLGALIEAICAGAC
;
A
#
# COMPACT_ATOMS: atom_id res chain seq x y z
N MET A 1 -64.30 7.31 -47.70
CA MET A 1 -65.35 7.48 -46.67
C MET A 1 -65.25 6.29 -45.73
N GLY A 2 -64.65 6.45 -44.54
CA GLY A 2 -64.56 5.44 -43.46
C GLY A 2 -63.70 4.20 -43.78
N GLU A 3 -62.97 3.55 -42.89
CA GLU A 3 -62.89 3.64 -41.44
C GLU A 3 -61.48 3.27 -40.96
N GLN A 4 -61.16 3.91 -39.84
CA GLN A 4 -59.90 3.99 -39.14
C GLN A 4 -59.74 2.75 -38.24
N ARG A 5 -58.65 2.00 -38.38
CA ARG A 5 -58.30 0.91 -37.45
C ARG A 5 -57.08 1.27 -36.60
N HIS A 6 -57.37 1.33 -35.29
CA HIS A 6 -56.47 1.38 -34.15
C HIS A 6 -55.26 0.44 -34.21
N ARG A 7 -54.13 0.91 -33.69
CA ARG A 7 -53.38 0.36 -32.52
C ARG A 7 -52.19 1.31 -32.25
N MET A 8 -52.29 2.23 -31.29
CA MET A 8 -51.88 2.06 -29.88
C MET A 8 -50.40 1.71 -29.73
N GLY A 9 -49.66 2.63 -29.11
CA GLY A 9 -48.21 2.66 -29.02
C GLY A 9 -47.61 1.55 -28.16
N SER A 10 -46.45 1.05 -28.60
CA SER A 10 -45.55 0.27 -27.77
C SER A 10 -44.60 1.24 -27.07
N GLY A 11 -44.73 1.29 -25.74
CA GLY A 11 -43.97 2.18 -24.87
C GLY A 11 -42.46 2.02 -25.02
N LEU A 12 -41.78 3.17 -24.93
CA LEU A 12 -40.36 3.28 -24.68
C LEU A 12 -40.08 2.55 -23.36
N ALA A 13 -39.42 1.40 -23.43
CA ALA A 13 -38.79 0.78 -22.28
C ALA A 13 -37.64 1.71 -21.84
N GLY A 14 -37.96 2.63 -20.93
CA GLY A 14 -36.97 3.38 -20.19
C GLY A 14 -36.10 2.39 -19.43
N SER A 15 -34.90 2.15 -19.93
CA SER A 15 -33.84 1.47 -19.21
C SER A 15 -33.59 2.27 -17.93
N LEU A 16 -34.04 1.73 -16.79
CA LEU A 16 -33.61 2.16 -15.48
C LEU A 16 -32.10 1.94 -15.45
N GLN A 17 -31.35 3.00 -15.75
CA GLN A 17 -29.94 3.07 -15.43
C GLN A 17 -29.86 3.04 -13.91
N SER A 18 -29.64 1.84 -13.37
CA SER A 18 -29.16 1.69 -12.01
C SER A 18 -27.85 2.46 -11.91
N SER A 19 -27.90 3.61 -11.26
CA SER A 19 -26.70 4.32 -10.83
C SER A 19 -25.82 3.33 -10.07
N PRO A 20 -24.49 3.35 -10.24
CA PRO A 20 -23.62 2.52 -9.43
C PRO A 20 -23.83 2.93 -7.98
N THR A 21 -24.43 2.04 -7.19
CA THR A 21 -24.37 2.10 -5.74
C THR A 21 -22.90 2.16 -5.39
N VAL A 22 -22.45 3.25 -4.77
CA VAL A 22 -21.17 3.26 -4.07
C VAL A 22 -21.31 2.20 -2.99
N GLY A 23 -20.81 1.00 -3.27
CA GLY A 23 -20.76 -0.07 -2.29
C GLY A 23 -20.02 0.46 -1.08
N GLY A 24 -20.62 0.36 0.11
CA GLY A 24 -19.95 0.63 1.37
C GLY A 24 -18.79 -0.35 1.55
N GLY A 25 -17.66 -0.04 0.91
CA GLY A 25 -16.42 -0.78 1.08
C GLY A 25 -15.88 -0.47 2.47
N THR A 26 -15.62 -1.50 3.26
CA THR A 26 -14.82 -1.36 4.48
C THR A 26 -13.44 -0.86 4.08
N LEU A 27 -12.96 0.17 4.78
CA LEU A 27 -11.66 0.78 4.57
C LEU A 27 -10.90 0.76 5.89
N MET A 28 -9.62 0.42 5.85
CA MET A 28 -8.75 0.53 7.01
C MET A 28 -7.57 1.44 6.67
N LEU A 29 -7.34 2.46 7.49
CA LEU A 29 -6.10 3.22 7.44
C LEU A 29 -5.03 2.52 8.28
N VAL A 30 -3.83 2.43 7.73
CA VAL A 30 -2.64 1.94 8.44
C VAL A 30 -1.54 2.98 8.35
N ALA A 31 -0.77 3.13 9.42
CA ALA A 31 0.39 4.02 9.46
C ALA A 31 1.54 3.39 10.23
N GLY A 32 2.77 3.71 9.81
CA GLY A 32 3.97 3.22 10.46
C GLY A 32 5.22 3.43 9.63
N TYR A 33 6.34 2.89 10.10
CA TYR A 33 7.61 2.98 9.39
C TYR A 33 7.80 1.76 8.49
N ALA A 34 7.87 1.96 7.18
CA ALA A 34 8.20 0.91 6.20
C ALA A 34 9.69 0.52 6.24
N CYS A 35 10.53 1.37 6.82
CA CYS A 35 11.93 1.11 7.06
C CYS A 35 12.44 1.98 8.20
N ARG A 36 13.06 1.38 9.23
CA ARG A 36 13.81 2.10 10.25
C ARG A 36 15.28 2.22 9.84
N TYR A 37 15.84 3.42 9.95
CA TYR A 37 17.27 3.63 9.71
C TYR A 37 18.12 3.03 10.82
N GLY A 38 19.37 2.68 10.49
CA GLY A 38 20.31 2.12 11.46
C GLY A 38 20.01 0.67 11.91
N VAL A 39 18.86 0.12 11.52
CA VAL A 39 18.48 -1.27 11.83
C VAL A 39 19.00 -2.20 10.74
N CYS A 40 19.74 -3.24 11.15
CA CYS A 40 20.21 -4.29 10.23
C CYS A 40 19.03 -5.15 9.78
N THR A 41 18.94 -5.40 8.47
CA THR A 41 17.93 -6.27 7.88
C THR A 41 18.39 -7.72 7.88
N ASN A 42 17.46 -8.64 7.64
CA ASN A 42 17.76 -10.07 7.47
C ASN A 42 18.67 -10.37 6.27
N ASP A 43 18.81 -9.43 5.32
CA ASP A 43 19.72 -9.54 4.17
C ASP A 43 21.10 -8.90 4.45
N ASN A 44 21.46 -8.72 5.72
CA ASN A 44 22.74 -8.16 6.17
C ASN A 44 23.05 -6.77 5.59
N PHE A 45 22.06 -5.87 5.55
CA PHE A 45 22.31 -4.47 5.23
C PHE A 45 21.54 -3.52 6.14
N VAL A 46 22.05 -2.30 6.29
CA VAL A 46 21.43 -1.21 7.05
C VAL A 46 21.04 -0.12 6.07
N VAL A 47 19.88 0.50 6.24
CA VAL A 47 19.49 1.69 5.45
C VAL A 47 19.94 2.96 6.19
N ALA A 48 20.69 3.81 5.51
CA ALA A 48 21.16 5.08 6.04
C ALA A 48 20.03 6.13 6.05
N ALA A 49 20.09 7.06 7.01
CA ALA A 49 19.26 8.25 6.98
C ALA A 49 19.47 9.02 5.67
N GLY A 50 18.39 9.47 5.05
CA GLY A 50 18.42 10.16 3.75
C GLY A 50 18.58 9.25 2.53
N ALA A 51 18.62 7.92 2.68
CA ALA A 51 18.70 7.01 1.54
C ALA A 51 17.50 7.13 0.57
N PHE A 52 16.35 7.62 1.04
CA PHE A 52 15.13 7.81 0.24
C PHE A 52 14.96 9.23 -0.30
N THR A 53 15.82 10.19 0.07
CA THR A 53 15.65 11.62 -0.27
C THR A 53 15.37 11.84 -1.76
N ARG A 54 16.26 11.35 -2.62
CA ARG A 54 16.11 11.53 -4.08
C ARG A 54 14.89 10.82 -4.64
N LEU A 55 14.49 9.69 -4.06
CA LEU A 55 13.32 8.93 -4.50
C LEU A 55 12.03 9.69 -4.17
N ILE A 56 11.95 10.26 -2.96
CA ILE A 56 10.82 11.08 -2.51
C ILE A 56 10.75 12.37 -3.32
N GLU A 57 11.88 13.06 -3.54
CA GLU A 57 11.95 14.29 -4.34
C GLU A 57 11.47 14.09 -5.79
N ARG A 58 11.77 12.93 -6.39
CA ARG A 58 11.28 12.57 -7.73
C ARG A 58 9.77 12.28 -7.74
N GLY A 59 9.20 11.94 -6.59
CA GLY A 59 7.89 11.33 -6.49
C GLY A 59 7.93 9.86 -6.92
N PHE A 60 7.29 9.01 -6.11
CA PHE A 60 7.07 7.61 -6.45
C PHE A 60 5.78 7.12 -5.78
N SER A 61 5.18 6.09 -6.37
CA SER A 61 3.97 5.45 -5.85
C SER A 61 4.18 3.94 -5.87
N PRO A 62 4.73 3.36 -4.79
CA PRO A 62 4.92 1.93 -4.70
C PRO A 62 3.56 1.23 -4.60
N ARG A 63 3.49 -0.02 -5.06
CA ARG A 63 2.33 -0.89 -4.82
C ARG A 63 2.19 -1.22 -3.34
N MET A 64 0.96 -1.45 -2.89
CA MET A 64 0.68 -2.03 -1.58
C MET A 64 0.27 -3.48 -1.78
N LEU A 65 1.19 -4.42 -1.51
CA LEU A 65 0.92 -5.85 -1.62
C LEU A 65 0.81 -6.50 -0.25
N PHE A 66 0.40 -7.77 -0.25
CA PHE A 66 0.49 -8.64 0.91
C PHE A 66 1.54 -9.72 0.66
N ALA A 67 2.44 -9.95 1.61
CA ALA A 67 3.46 -11.01 1.53
C ALA A 67 4.36 -10.97 0.26
N HIS A 68 4.55 -9.80 -0.35
CA HIS A 68 5.33 -9.60 -1.60
C HIS A 68 4.76 -10.33 -2.83
N ASP A 69 3.47 -10.65 -2.83
CA ASP A 69 2.85 -11.39 -3.93
C ASP A 69 1.43 -10.88 -4.23
N GLY A 70 0.95 -11.21 -5.42
CA GLY A 70 -0.42 -10.98 -5.84
C GLY A 70 -0.78 -9.54 -6.24
N GLU A 71 -2.07 -9.24 -6.05
CA GLU A 71 -2.70 -7.98 -6.44
C GLU A 71 -2.56 -6.91 -5.35
N ASP A 72 -2.86 -5.67 -5.72
CA ASP A 72 -2.84 -4.55 -4.78
C ASP A 72 -3.93 -4.71 -3.73
N VAL A 73 -3.54 -4.71 -2.45
CA VAL A 73 -4.46 -4.82 -1.30
C VAL A 73 -4.92 -3.44 -0.78
N GLY A 74 -4.48 -2.39 -1.46
CA GLY A 74 -4.71 -1.00 -1.07
C GLY A 74 -3.78 -0.03 -1.80
N LYS A 75 -3.60 1.16 -1.22
CA LYS A 75 -2.70 2.19 -1.77
C LYS A 75 -2.05 3.01 -0.67
N TRP A 76 -0.82 3.46 -0.92
CA TRP A 76 -0.14 4.41 -0.04
C TRP A 76 -0.57 5.83 -0.38
N ILE A 77 -1.06 6.58 0.62
CA ILE A 77 -1.57 7.95 0.46
C ILE A 77 -0.60 9.01 1.00
N LYS A 78 0.36 8.61 1.82
CA LYS A 78 1.44 9.47 2.31
C LYS A 78 2.73 8.67 2.41
N ILE A 79 3.81 9.23 1.88
CA ILE A 79 5.15 8.68 2.03
C ILE A 79 6.09 9.84 2.35
N THR A 80 6.72 9.78 3.50
CA THR A 80 7.66 10.80 3.98
C THR A 80 8.85 10.13 4.65
N GLN A 81 9.92 10.88 4.89
CA GLN A 81 11.02 10.39 5.72
C GLN A 81 11.33 11.42 6.81
N ASP A 82 11.85 10.94 7.93
CA ASP A 82 12.35 11.74 9.04
C ASP A 82 13.69 11.18 9.53
N GLU A 83 14.14 11.55 10.74
CA GLU A 83 15.38 11.03 11.31
C GLU A 83 15.33 9.54 11.69
N HIS A 84 14.13 8.97 11.84
CA HIS A 84 13.94 7.59 12.26
C HIS A 84 13.78 6.61 11.09
N GLY A 85 13.22 7.05 9.96
CA GLY A 85 12.97 6.15 8.85
C GLY A 85 12.06 6.67 7.74
N LEU A 86 11.63 5.73 6.89
CA LEU A 86 10.60 5.95 5.88
C LEU A 86 9.21 5.72 6.52
N PHE A 87 8.47 6.79 6.72
CA PHE A 87 7.12 6.75 7.27
C PHE A 87 6.07 6.70 6.14
N VAL A 88 5.07 5.83 6.31
CA VAL A 88 4.00 5.64 5.33
C VAL A 88 2.62 5.67 5.99
N VAL A 89 1.63 6.16 5.25
CA VAL A 89 0.20 6.02 5.56
C VAL A 89 -0.49 5.42 4.35
N GLY A 90 -1.33 4.42 4.58
CA GLY A 90 -2.00 3.69 3.52
C GLY A 90 -3.47 3.40 3.83
N GLU A 91 -4.21 3.21 2.75
CA GLU A 91 -5.60 2.76 2.71
C GLU A 91 -5.60 1.28 2.28
N VAL A 92 -5.95 0.37 3.19
CA VAL A 92 -6.15 -1.05 2.90
C VAL A 92 -7.62 -1.26 2.53
N VAL A 93 -7.88 -1.98 1.44
CA VAL A 93 -9.22 -2.31 0.94
C VAL A 93 -9.50 -3.81 0.91
N ASP A 94 -8.45 -4.64 1.02
CA ASP A 94 -8.61 -6.09 1.10
C ASP A 94 -9.08 -6.54 2.49
N SER A 95 -10.26 -7.16 2.54
CA SER A 95 -10.89 -7.60 3.79
C SER A 95 -10.09 -8.66 4.55
N GLN A 96 -9.37 -9.55 3.87
CA GLN A 96 -8.58 -10.59 4.54
C GLN A 96 -7.36 -9.98 5.21
N VAL A 97 -6.69 -9.04 4.52
CA VAL A 97 -5.56 -8.30 5.10
C VAL A 97 -6.02 -7.46 6.29
N MET A 98 -7.17 -6.78 6.21
CA MET A 98 -7.73 -6.05 7.35
C MET A 98 -7.92 -6.95 8.57
N VAL A 99 -8.48 -8.15 8.40
CA VAL A 99 -8.69 -9.10 9.50
C VAL A 99 -7.37 -9.54 10.13
N GLU A 100 -6.33 -9.78 9.34
CA GLU A 100 -5.00 -10.15 9.84
C GLU A 100 -4.32 -9.02 10.60
N VAL A 101 -4.47 -7.78 10.12
CA VAL A 101 -3.92 -6.58 10.75
C VAL A 101 -4.66 -6.25 12.05
N ASP A 102 -6.00 -6.24 12.03
CA ASP A 102 -6.84 -5.95 13.20
C ASP A 102 -6.64 -6.98 14.33
N ALA A 103 -6.51 -8.26 13.96
CA ALA A 103 -6.19 -9.31 14.92
C ALA A 103 -4.73 -9.28 15.41
N GLY A 104 -3.91 -8.36 14.92
CA GLY A 104 -2.50 -8.22 15.30
C GLY A 104 -1.57 -9.33 14.79
N ARG A 105 -2.06 -10.21 13.90
CA ARG A 105 -1.26 -11.31 13.32
C ARG A 105 -0.30 -10.79 12.24
N CYS A 106 -0.69 -9.74 11.52
CA CYS A 106 0.13 -9.13 10.49
C CYS A 106 0.40 -7.66 10.81
N ARG A 107 1.62 -7.36 11.27
CA ARG A 107 2.02 -6.01 11.69
C ARG A 107 3.28 -5.50 11.01
N GLY A 108 3.94 -6.30 10.19
CA GLY A 108 5.17 -5.92 9.53
C GLY A 108 4.93 -5.11 8.26
N LEU A 109 5.85 -4.21 7.97
CA LEU A 109 6.00 -3.56 6.68
C LEU A 109 7.35 -3.97 6.09
N SER A 110 7.39 -4.26 4.79
CA SER A 110 8.62 -4.68 4.13
C SER A 110 8.75 -4.05 2.77
N LEU A 111 9.95 -3.55 2.48
CA LEU A 111 10.29 -3.07 1.15
C LEU A 111 10.43 -4.27 0.22
N GLY A 112 9.77 -4.23 -0.94
CA GLY A 112 10.04 -5.23 -1.97
C GLY A 112 11.44 -5.07 -2.56
N ARG A 113 11.73 -5.85 -3.60
CA ARG A 113 13.00 -5.75 -4.30
C ARG A 113 13.19 -4.34 -4.87
N PHE A 114 14.22 -3.65 -4.41
CA PHE A 114 14.52 -2.27 -4.79
C PHE A 114 15.90 -2.15 -5.45
N VAL A 115 16.10 -1.06 -6.19
CA VAL A 115 17.39 -0.66 -6.75
C VAL A 115 18.01 0.40 -5.84
N GLY A 116 19.24 0.18 -5.41
CA GLY A 116 19.96 1.10 -4.54
C GLY A 116 21.46 0.91 -4.56
N VAL A 117 22.17 1.81 -3.89
CA VAL A 117 23.63 1.79 -3.73
C VAL A 117 23.94 1.26 -2.33
N ARG A 118 24.68 0.14 -2.28
CA ARG A 118 25.20 -0.45 -1.05
C ARG A 118 26.71 -0.31 -1.00
N LYS A 119 27.23 0.03 0.16
CA LYS A 119 28.67 0.07 0.45
C LYS A 119 28.98 -0.95 1.54
N PRO A 120 29.98 -1.82 1.37
CA PRO A 120 30.37 -2.73 2.43
C PRO A 120 30.83 -1.93 3.66
N ILE A 121 30.46 -2.40 4.84
CA ILE A 121 30.97 -1.95 6.13
C ILE A 121 31.52 -3.17 6.88
N GLU A 122 31.94 -2.98 8.13
CA GLU A 122 32.49 -4.06 8.95
C GLU A 122 31.45 -5.16 9.25
N GLY A 123 31.94 -6.37 9.55
CA GLY A 123 31.09 -7.48 10.01
C GLY A 123 30.24 -8.15 8.93
N GLY A 124 30.58 -7.97 7.65
CA GLY A 124 29.81 -8.57 6.54
C GLY A 124 28.47 -7.87 6.26
N VAL A 125 28.25 -6.71 6.88
CA VAL A 125 27.07 -5.88 6.66
C VAL A 125 27.36 -4.87 5.54
N SER A 126 26.32 -4.45 4.82
CA SER A 126 26.42 -3.31 3.89
C SER A 126 25.56 -2.12 4.33
N LEU A 127 26.05 -0.90 4.14
CA LEU A 127 25.27 0.32 4.30
C LEU A 127 24.62 0.72 2.97
N CYS A 128 23.29 0.71 2.91
CA CYS A 128 22.53 1.24 1.79
C CYS A 128 22.38 2.76 1.94
N VAL A 129 23.05 3.51 1.08
CA VAL A 129 23.16 4.97 1.17
C VAL A 129 22.23 5.73 0.23
N ALA A 130 21.66 5.05 -0.76
CA ALA A 130 20.72 5.63 -1.71
C ALA A 130 19.83 4.55 -2.32
N ILE A 131 18.55 4.86 -2.50
CA ILE A 131 17.57 4.01 -3.19
C ILE A 131 17.00 4.82 -4.37
N SER A 132 17.01 4.23 -5.56
CA SER A 132 16.62 4.90 -6.81
C SER A 132 15.33 4.36 -7.42
N ALA A 133 14.91 3.15 -7.03
CA ALA A 133 13.61 2.59 -7.40
C ALA A 133 13.12 1.63 -6.32
N LEU A 134 11.88 1.83 -5.86
CA LEU A 134 11.18 0.97 -4.91
C LEU A 134 9.78 0.68 -5.49
N PRO A 135 9.56 -0.50 -6.09
CA PRO A 135 8.30 -0.83 -6.76
C PRO A 135 7.13 -1.08 -5.81
N GLU A 136 7.39 -1.54 -4.59
CA GLU A 136 6.35 -1.95 -3.64
C GLU A 136 6.80 -1.77 -2.19
N ILE A 137 5.80 -1.58 -1.33
CA ILE A 137 5.91 -1.74 0.12
C ILE A 137 4.77 -2.67 0.53
N SER A 138 5.12 -3.81 1.10
CA SER A 138 4.18 -4.90 1.38
C SER A 138 3.85 -4.98 2.86
N ILE A 139 2.60 -5.30 3.16
CA ILE A 139 2.17 -5.72 4.50
C ILE A 139 2.57 -7.19 4.67
N VAL A 140 3.32 -7.49 5.74
CA VAL A 140 3.91 -8.82 5.96
C VAL A 140 3.83 -9.26 7.42
N HIS A 141 3.80 -10.57 7.65
CA HIS A 141 3.83 -11.13 8.99
C HIS A 141 5.17 -10.91 9.69
N ARG A 142 6.27 -11.01 8.94
CA ARG A 142 7.64 -10.86 9.44
C ARG A 142 8.41 -9.90 8.54
N PRO A 143 8.72 -8.68 8.99
CA PRO A 143 9.46 -7.72 8.18
C PRO A 143 10.94 -8.09 8.12
N GLY A 144 11.59 -7.78 6.99
CA GLY A 144 13.05 -7.93 6.85
C GLY A 144 13.83 -6.91 7.70
N ASN A 145 13.24 -5.76 7.97
CA ASN A 145 13.71 -4.77 8.94
C ASN A 145 12.83 -4.88 10.20
N LEU A 146 13.36 -5.36 11.32
CA LEU A 146 12.54 -5.68 12.50
C LEU A 146 11.84 -4.47 13.13
N GLY A 147 12.30 -3.25 12.84
CA GLY A 147 11.64 -2.02 13.29
C GLY A 147 10.56 -1.50 12.33
N ALA A 148 10.38 -2.14 11.18
CA ALA A 148 9.40 -1.74 10.19
C ALA A 148 8.02 -2.34 10.48
N LEU A 149 7.22 -1.61 11.27
CA LEU A 149 5.94 -2.08 11.79
C LEU A 149 4.82 -1.09 11.49
N ILE A 150 3.59 -1.63 11.42
CA ILE A 150 2.35 -0.87 11.54
C ILE A 150 2.19 -0.47 13.00
N GLU A 151 2.14 0.83 13.23
CA GLU A 151 2.11 1.47 14.55
C GLU A 151 0.74 2.03 14.90
N ALA A 152 -0.07 2.36 13.89
CA ALA A 152 -1.44 2.81 14.07
C ALA A 152 -2.37 2.21 13.02
N ILE A 153 -3.59 1.91 13.44
CA ILE A 153 -4.69 1.48 12.57
C ILE A 153 -5.93 2.31 12.89
N CYS A 154 -6.73 2.62 11.87
CA CYS A 154 -8.06 3.19 12.03
C CYS A 154 -9.01 2.45 11.08
N ALA A 155 -9.91 1.65 11.64
CA ALA A 155 -10.93 0.94 10.89
C ALA A 155 -12.18 1.83 10.77
N GLY A 156 -12.61 2.12 9.54
CA GLY A 156 -13.86 2.81 9.26
C GLY A 156 -14.88 1.83 8.67
N ALA A 157 -16.03 1.68 9.33
CA ALA A 157 -17.23 1.25 8.65
C ALA A 157 -17.86 2.49 8.02
N CYS A 158 -17.88 2.55 6.68
CA CYS A 158 -18.56 3.60 5.93
C CYS A 158 -20.04 3.23 5.75
#